data_AF-A0A1R2CK64-F1
#
_entry.id   AF-A0A1R2CK64-F1
#
_cell.length_a   1.000
_cell.length_b   1.000
_cell.length_c   1.000
_cell.angle_alpha   90.00
_cell.angle_beta   90.00
_cell.angle_gamma   90.00
#
_symmetry.space_group_name_H-M   'P 1'
#
loop_
_entity.id
_entity.type
_entity.pdbx_description
1 polymer ?
#
loop_
_entity_poly.entity_id
_entity_poly.type
_entity_poly.pdbx_seq_one_letter_code
_entity_poly.pdbx_strand_id
1 'polypeptide(L)'
;MNPRKDPLDNYLDLNHKLNFSQFNPSSEDPQYEIPTQAISNSIKHITSTLASYGFPPLGNLFSTDLSEINKTINSIYAILQQRQKDLSFRSEANEKIRTAESERNKLQQTLEKCQSQKTILESELIKVQNQLKTTNTKNKTEKDKLLAERDELKRENIKLLHKETQCLHEMKKKDTAYNKVQEQLRKTLGEKDLPFRNAIEIISPLHTSGPSLFGKNGDTEFSFMISRGFEENQNVLLLENKELRNVFELLQGELHEMMQQRKEAFQKRYVEELGENAPNFNEFEINPVKSDMLNMPFQKVSDEVVKVFQENMRVYQKFMDKADEVGLEIDGEGEGELNKIKCIADLKELLSIFYIENYRVMLKNQENLMQNSVLGSRVKAPDNVGVNASRLKVISENEVEKANRYLQEEFKKLECKQQEIEEHRHVVSETSSRLVEEKSLIAKQREHLQDERAKWEIALQTACKLNKELIEE
;
A
#
# COMPACT_ATOMS: atom_id res chain seq x y z
N MET A 1 -37.96 -21.85 36.31
CA MET A 1 -38.51 -22.11 34.96
C MET A 1 -37.87 -23.40 34.48
N ASN A 2 -38.65 -24.49 34.41
CA ASN A 2 -38.17 -25.78 33.90
C ASN A 2 -37.86 -25.68 32.41
N PRO A 3 -36.76 -26.25 31.91
CA PRO A 3 -36.53 -26.34 30.49
C PRO A 3 -37.60 -27.24 29.89
N ARG A 4 -38.32 -26.73 28.88
CA ARG A 4 -39.23 -27.55 28.07
C ARG A 4 -38.37 -28.59 27.37
N LYS A 5 -38.53 -29.86 27.76
CA LYS A 5 -37.99 -30.99 27.00
C LYS A 5 -38.64 -31.01 25.63
N ASP A 6 -37.81 -31.11 24.61
CA ASP A 6 -38.25 -31.20 23.22
C ASP A 6 -38.98 -32.54 23.01
N PRO A 7 -40.17 -32.58 22.37
CA PRO A 7 -40.90 -33.83 22.14
C PRO A 7 -40.11 -34.86 21.30
N LEU A 8 -39.03 -34.43 20.63
CA LEU A 8 -38.16 -35.29 19.83
C LEU A 8 -37.11 -36.06 20.64
N ASP A 9 -36.75 -35.62 21.85
CA ASP A 9 -35.72 -36.30 22.65
C ASP A 9 -36.15 -37.70 23.09
N ASN A 10 -37.46 -37.95 23.23
CA ASN A 10 -37.98 -39.28 23.56
C ASN A 10 -37.86 -40.29 22.41
N TYR A 11 -37.59 -39.84 21.17
CA TYR A 11 -37.45 -40.70 19.99
C TYR A 11 -36.00 -40.92 19.56
N LEU A 12 -35.04 -40.26 20.22
CA LEU A 12 -33.61 -40.31 19.91
C LEU A 12 -32.84 -41.30 20.79
N ASP A 13 -33.49 -42.03 21.69
CA ASP A 13 -32.82 -43.06 22.48
C ASP A 13 -32.53 -44.30 21.62
N LEU A 14 -31.37 -44.28 20.96
CA LEU A 14 -30.82 -45.40 20.18
C LEU A 14 -30.56 -46.67 21.03
N ASN A 15 -30.75 -46.59 22.36
CA ASN A 15 -30.48 -47.68 23.30
C ASN A 15 -31.70 -48.43 23.82
N HIS A 16 -32.89 -48.28 23.22
CA HIS A 16 -33.95 -49.27 23.41
C HIS A 16 -33.62 -50.57 22.67
N LYS A 17 -32.67 -51.34 23.22
CA LYS A 17 -32.58 -52.78 23.02
C LYS A 17 -33.96 -53.34 23.33
N LEU A 18 -34.61 -53.95 22.33
CA LEU A 18 -35.78 -54.78 22.54
C LEU A 18 -35.42 -55.81 23.60
N ASN A 19 -35.97 -55.65 24.81
CA ASN A 19 -35.64 -56.50 25.94
C ASN A 19 -36.41 -57.82 25.81
N PHE A 20 -35.84 -58.79 25.10
CA PHE A 20 -36.42 -60.12 24.92
C PHE A 20 -36.39 -60.99 26.18
N SER A 21 -35.85 -60.50 27.31
CA SER A 21 -35.89 -61.24 28.59
C SER A 21 -37.30 -61.39 29.17
N GLN A 22 -38.32 -60.78 28.55
CA GLN A 22 -39.73 -60.98 28.90
C GLN A 22 -40.30 -62.28 28.31
N PHE A 23 -39.60 -62.95 27.38
CA PHE A 23 -39.97 -64.27 26.86
C PHE A 23 -39.10 -65.34 27.53
N ASN A 24 -39.38 -65.60 28.80
CA ASN A 24 -38.83 -66.72 29.54
C ASN A 24 -39.59 -68.00 29.11
N PRO A 25 -38.95 -69.07 28.59
CA PRO A 25 -39.64 -70.32 28.32
C PRO A 25 -39.73 -71.10 29.62
N SER A 26 -40.59 -70.65 30.54
CA SER A 26 -40.94 -71.40 31.74
C SER A 26 -41.79 -72.60 31.31
N SER A 27 -41.20 -73.78 31.42
CA SER A 27 -41.87 -75.07 31.41
C SER A 27 -42.86 -75.13 32.59
N GLU A 28 -44.11 -74.79 32.34
CA GLU A 28 -45.27 -75.13 33.14
C GLU A 28 -46.47 -75.01 32.21
N ASP A 29 -47.31 -76.06 32.12
CA ASP A 29 -48.63 -75.97 31.52
C ASP A 29 -49.55 -75.22 32.49
N PRO A 30 -50.05 -74.04 32.10
CA PRO A 30 -51.38 -73.65 32.48
C PRO A 30 -52.23 -73.46 31.23
N GLN A 31 -53.38 -74.15 31.21
CA GLN A 31 -54.51 -73.82 30.36
C GLN A 31 -54.92 -72.35 30.58
N TYR A 32 -54.26 -71.42 29.88
CA TYR A 32 -54.77 -70.09 29.63
C TYR A 32 -55.35 -70.11 28.23
N GLU A 33 -56.65 -70.39 28.14
CA GLU A 33 -57.42 -69.86 27.02
C GLU A 33 -57.26 -68.33 27.06
N ILE A 34 -56.28 -67.79 26.33
CA ILE A 34 -56.23 -66.36 26.06
C ILE A 34 -57.60 -66.06 25.43
N PRO A 35 -58.41 -65.12 25.97
CA PRO A 35 -59.75 -64.89 25.46
C PRO A 35 -59.63 -64.61 23.97
N THR A 36 -60.07 -65.55 23.14
CA THR A 36 -59.88 -65.50 21.68
C THR A 36 -60.46 -64.21 21.11
N GLN A 37 -61.44 -63.64 21.82
CA GLN A 37 -62.06 -62.35 21.57
C GLN A 37 -61.14 -61.14 21.78
N ALA A 38 -60.26 -61.14 22.78
CA ALA A 38 -59.29 -60.07 23.02
C ALA A 38 -58.23 -60.01 21.91
N ILE A 39 -57.68 -61.16 21.51
CA ILE A 39 -56.73 -61.22 20.39
C ILE A 39 -57.43 -60.88 19.06
N SER A 40 -58.65 -61.36 18.85
CA SER A 40 -59.45 -61.02 17.66
C SER A 40 -59.71 -59.52 17.54
N ASN A 41 -60.01 -58.85 18.66
CA ASN A 41 -60.18 -57.40 18.70
C ASN A 41 -58.86 -56.66 18.38
N SER A 42 -57.72 -57.14 18.91
CA SER A 42 -56.40 -56.58 18.58
C SER A 42 -56.05 -56.74 17.10
N ILE A 43 -56.33 -57.90 16.49
CA ILE A 43 -56.11 -58.14 15.05
C ILE A 43 -56.99 -57.21 14.20
N LYS A 44 -58.27 -57.03 14.57
CA LYS A 44 -59.17 -56.09 13.89
C LYS A 44 -58.66 -54.65 14.00
N HIS A 45 -58.22 -54.23 15.18
CA HIS A 45 -57.65 -52.91 15.40
C HIS A 45 -56.38 -52.69 14.57
N ILE A 46 -55.45 -53.65 14.57
CA ILE A 46 -54.22 -53.60 13.77
C ILE A 46 -54.56 -53.53 12.28
N THR A 47 -55.48 -54.36 11.81
CA THR A 47 -55.90 -54.38 10.40
C THR A 47 -56.52 -53.05 9.96
N SER A 48 -57.38 -52.47 10.81
CA SER A 48 -57.95 -51.13 10.57
C SER A 48 -56.88 -50.04 10.54
N THR A 49 -55.90 -50.13 11.44
CA THR A 49 -54.80 -49.16 11.55
C THR A 49 -53.87 -49.24 10.33
N LEU A 50 -53.52 -50.46 9.89
CA LEU A 50 -52.72 -50.69 8.70
C LEU A 50 -53.42 -50.12 7.46
N ALA A 51 -54.73 -50.38 7.30
CA ALA A 51 -55.51 -49.82 6.22
C ALA A 51 -55.55 -48.28 6.25
N SER A 52 -55.68 -47.66 7.43
CA SER A 52 -55.64 -46.19 7.56
C SER A 52 -54.30 -45.56 7.17
N TYR A 53 -53.20 -46.31 7.33
CA TYR A 53 -51.86 -45.91 6.89
C TYR A 53 -51.54 -46.33 5.44
N GLY A 54 -52.51 -46.89 4.71
CA GLY A 54 -52.35 -47.31 3.32
C GLY A 54 -51.62 -48.64 3.12
N PHE A 55 -51.44 -49.44 4.19
CA PHE A 55 -50.84 -50.77 4.10
C PHE A 55 -51.88 -51.84 3.72
N PRO A 56 -51.44 -52.96 3.13
CA PRO A 56 -52.32 -54.11 2.89
C PRO A 56 -52.92 -54.63 4.21
N PRO A 57 -54.19 -55.08 4.21
CA PRO A 57 -54.83 -55.61 5.41
C PRO A 57 -54.16 -56.91 5.85
N LEU A 58 -54.08 -57.14 7.16
CA LEU A 58 -53.55 -58.38 7.71
C LEU A 58 -54.49 -59.55 7.36
N GLY A 59 -53.93 -60.71 7.05
CA GLY A 59 -54.72 -61.93 6.95
C GLY A 59 -55.16 -62.44 8.31
N ASN A 60 -56.09 -63.39 8.33
CA ASN A 60 -56.51 -64.06 9.55
C ASN A 60 -55.35 -64.92 10.10
N LEU A 61 -54.73 -64.44 11.19
CA LEU A 61 -53.61 -65.11 11.86
C LEU A 61 -53.97 -66.48 12.46
N PHE A 62 -55.26 -66.77 12.61
CA PHE A 62 -55.75 -68.07 13.10
C PHE A 62 -56.09 -69.04 11.96
N SER A 63 -55.98 -68.60 10.70
CA SER A 63 -56.25 -69.44 9.53
C SER A 63 -54.98 -70.16 9.09
N THR A 64 -55.09 -71.44 8.75
CA THR A 64 -54.03 -72.22 8.09
C THR A 64 -54.10 -72.13 6.57
N ASP A 65 -55.01 -71.31 6.03
CA ASP A 65 -55.13 -71.05 4.60
C ASP A 65 -53.91 -70.28 4.08
N LEU A 66 -53.32 -70.81 3.00
CA LEU A 66 -52.14 -70.24 2.34
C LEU A 66 -52.40 -68.80 1.86
N SER A 67 -53.64 -68.48 1.49
CA SER A 67 -54.03 -67.12 1.07
C SER A 67 -53.94 -66.10 2.21
N GLU A 68 -54.42 -66.45 3.40
CA GLU A 68 -54.39 -65.59 4.59
C GLU A 68 -52.98 -65.43 5.15
N ILE A 69 -52.17 -66.49 5.09
CA ILE A 69 -50.74 -66.43 5.43
C ILE A 69 -50.00 -65.50 4.46
N ASN A 70 -50.26 -65.61 3.15
CA ASN A 70 -49.63 -64.74 2.15
C ASN A 70 -50.02 -63.26 2.32
N LYS A 71 -51.30 -62.97 2.63
CA LYS A 71 -51.73 -61.59 2.97
C LYS A 71 -50.94 -61.04 4.16
N THR A 72 -50.81 -61.85 5.22
CA THR A 72 -50.04 -61.48 6.42
C THR A 72 -48.57 -61.20 6.10
N ILE A 73 -47.92 -62.08 5.32
CA ILE A 73 -46.53 -61.89 4.88
C ILE A 73 -46.38 -60.60 4.06
N ASN A 74 -47.29 -60.35 3.11
CA ASN A 74 -47.23 -59.14 2.28
C ASN A 74 -47.42 -57.86 3.10
N SER A 75 -48.30 -57.86 4.10
CA SER A 75 -48.49 -56.72 5.00
C SER A 75 -47.25 -56.47 5.85
N ILE A 76 -46.66 -57.52 6.42
CA ILE A 76 -45.40 -57.41 7.19
C ILE A 76 -44.26 -56.92 6.29
N TYR A 77 -44.15 -57.47 5.08
CA TYR A 77 -43.14 -57.08 4.10
C TYR A 77 -43.27 -55.61 3.68
N ALA A 78 -44.50 -55.13 3.46
CA ALA A 78 -44.76 -53.73 3.14
C ALA A 78 -44.36 -52.79 4.30
N ILE A 79 -44.64 -53.17 5.55
CA ILE A 79 -44.23 -52.41 6.74
C ILE A 79 -42.70 -52.37 6.86
N LEU A 80 -42.02 -53.50 6.66
CA LEU A 80 -40.55 -53.57 6.71
C LEU A 80 -39.90 -52.74 5.61
N GLN A 81 -40.40 -52.83 4.37
CA GLN A 81 -39.93 -51.98 3.27
C GLN A 81 -40.13 -50.49 3.58
N GLN A 82 -41.31 -50.11 4.07
CA GLN A 82 -41.57 -48.71 4.40
C GLN A 82 -40.65 -48.24 5.53
N ARG A 83 -40.43 -49.06 6.55
CA ARG A 83 -39.50 -48.74 7.64
C ARG A 83 -38.07 -48.51 7.14
N GLN A 84 -37.61 -49.32 6.19
CA GLN A 84 -36.29 -49.14 5.58
C GLN A 84 -36.23 -47.80 4.82
N LYS A 85 -37.25 -47.48 4.01
CA LYS A 85 -37.35 -46.20 3.29
C LYS A 85 -37.38 -45.01 4.26
N ASP A 86 -38.14 -45.10 5.34
CA ASP A 86 -38.24 -44.05 6.35
C ASP A 86 -36.88 -43.79 7.04
N LEU A 87 -36.12 -44.85 7.33
CA LEU A 87 -34.78 -44.71 7.92
C LEU A 87 -33.82 -44.03 6.95
N SER A 88 -33.84 -44.42 5.67
CA SER A 88 -33.02 -43.76 4.63
C SER A 88 -33.41 -42.30 4.46
N PHE A 89 -34.72 -42.01 4.38
CA PHE A 89 -35.23 -40.63 4.25
C PHE A 89 -34.84 -39.78 5.46
N ARG A 90 -34.98 -40.30 6.69
CA ARG A 90 -34.55 -39.60 7.91
C ARG A 90 -33.05 -39.34 7.92
N SER A 91 -32.25 -40.31 7.50
CA SER A 91 -30.79 -40.14 7.40
C SER A 91 -30.43 -39.03 6.42
N GLU A 92 -31.06 -39.01 5.24
CA GLU A 92 -30.84 -37.98 4.22
C GLU A 92 -31.29 -36.59 4.69
N ALA A 93 -32.46 -36.51 5.33
CA ALA A 93 -32.98 -35.27 5.90
C ALA A 93 -32.07 -34.72 7.00
N ASN A 94 -31.57 -35.58 7.88
CA ASN A 94 -30.63 -35.18 8.94
C ASN A 94 -29.30 -34.70 8.37
N GLU A 95 -28.79 -35.35 7.33
CA GLU A 95 -27.55 -34.90 6.67
C GLU A 95 -27.75 -33.52 6.05
N LYS A 96 -28.86 -33.30 5.32
CA LYS A 96 -29.22 -31.99 4.76
C LYS A 96 -29.33 -30.90 5.83
N ILE A 97 -29.97 -31.20 6.97
CA ILE A 97 -30.07 -30.27 8.10
C ILE A 97 -28.68 -29.94 8.64
N ARG A 98 -27.83 -30.95 8.85
CA ARG A 98 -26.48 -30.76 9.37
C ARG A 98 -25.61 -29.94 8.43
N THR A 99 -25.70 -30.17 7.11
CA THR A 99 -25.01 -29.36 6.11
C THR A 99 -25.48 -27.92 6.14
N ALA A 100 -26.80 -27.69 6.14
CA ALA A 100 -27.38 -26.34 6.19
C ALA A 100 -26.99 -25.59 7.48
N GLU A 101 -26.96 -26.28 8.63
CA GLU A 101 -26.50 -25.70 9.89
C GLU A 101 -25.01 -25.34 9.86
N SER A 102 -24.18 -26.19 9.25
CA SER A 102 -22.75 -25.90 9.07
C SER A 102 -22.54 -24.66 8.19
N GLU A 103 -23.26 -24.58 7.06
CA GLU A 103 -23.21 -23.42 6.17
C GLU A 103 -23.71 -22.15 6.85
N ARG A 104 -24.83 -22.23 7.57
CA ARG A 104 -25.36 -21.12 8.37
C ARG A 104 -24.33 -20.60 9.37
N ASN A 105 -23.65 -21.49 10.09
CA ASN A 105 -22.61 -21.12 11.05
C ASN A 105 -21.40 -20.45 10.37
N LYS A 106 -20.96 -20.98 9.22
CA LYS A 106 -19.86 -20.37 8.44
C LYS A 106 -20.25 -18.96 7.96
N LEU A 107 -21.45 -18.81 7.40
CA LEU A 107 -21.96 -17.52 6.94
C LEU A 107 -22.09 -16.51 8.09
N GLN A 108 -22.58 -16.96 9.25
CA GLN A 108 -22.68 -16.12 10.44
C GLN A 108 -21.30 -15.61 10.91
N GLN A 109 -20.28 -16.48 10.97
CA GLN A 109 -18.92 -16.07 11.33
C GLN A 109 -18.33 -15.08 10.31
N THR A 110 -18.57 -15.28 9.01
CA THR A 110 -18.13 -14.34 7.97
C THR A 110 -18.83 -13.00 8.11
N LEU A 111 -20.14 -13.00 8.40
CA LEU A 111 -20.91 -11.78 8.63
C LEU A 111 -20.37 -10.99 9.83
N GLU A 112 -20.10 -11.66 10.96
CA GLU A 112 -19.54 -11.03 12.16
C GLU A 112 -18.15 -10.43 11.89
N LYS A 113 -17.28 -11.13 11.14
CA LYS A 113 -15.98 -10.61 10.70
C LYS A 113 -16.13 -9.37 9.81
N CYS A 114 -17.01 -9.42 8.81
CA CYS A 114 -17.27 -8.27 7.94
C CYS A 114 -17.84 -7.07 8.71
N GLN A 115 -18.73 -7.30 9.68
CA GLN A 115 -19.26 -6.24 10.54
C GLN A 115 -18.18 -5.60 11.40
N SER A 116 -17.28 -6.40 11.99
CA SER A 116 -16.14 -5.89 12.76
C SER A 116 -15.16 -5.10 11.89
N GLN A 117 -14.86 -5.55 10.67
CA GLN A 117 -14.03 -4.78 9.74
C GLN A 117 -14.69 -3.46 9.33
N LYS A 118 -16.00 -3.47 9.09
CA LYS A 118 -16.77 -2.26 8.78
C LYS A 118 -16.66 -1.22 9.89
N THR A 119 -16.83 -1.61 11.16
CA THR A 119 -16.75 -0.66 12.27
C THR A 119 -15.34 -0.09 12.45
N ILE A 120 -14.30 -0.90 12.21
CA ILE A 120 -12.91 -0.44 12.19
C ILE A 120 -12.70 0.61 11.10
N LEU A 121 -13.09 0.30 9.85
CA LEU A 121 -12.96 1.21 8.72
C LEU A 121 -13.75 2.51 8.91
N GLU A 122 -14.96 2.45 9.47
CA GLU A 122 -15.75 3.64 9.81
C GLU A 122 -15.01 4.52 10.84
N SER A 123 -14.38 3.91 11.84
CA SER A 123 -13.60 4.65 12.84
C SER A 123 -12.34 5.31 12.24
N GLU A 124 -11.66 4.63 11.31
CA GLU A 124 -10.50 5.15 10.60
C GLU A 124 -10.90 6.29 9.65
N LEU A 125 -12.01 6.15 8.95
CA LEU A 125 -12.56 7.20 8.08
C LEU A 125 -12.84 8.49 8.87
N ILE A 126 -13.42 8.37 10.07
CA ILE A 126 -13.64 9.52 10.96
C ILE A 126 -12.31 10.14 11.39
N LYS A 127 -11.30 9.34 11.75
CA LYS A 127 -9.96 9.84 12.12
C LYS A 127 -9.31 10.61 10.97
N VAL A 128 -9.29 10.04 9.77
CA VAL A 128 -8.71 10.68 8.57
C VAL A 128 -9.48 11.95 8.21
N GLN A 129 -10.81 11.94 8.29
CA GLN A 129 -11.62 13.13 8.03
C GLN A 129 -11.34 14.27 9.02
N ASN A 130 -11.11 13.96 10.29
CA ASN A 130 -10.74 14.95 11.31
C ASN A 130 -9.31 15.49 11.10
N GLN A 131 -8.37 14.64 10.72
CA GLN A 131 -7.02 15.05 10.34
C GLN A 131 -7.06 15.98 9.12
N LEU A 132 -7.81 15.62 8.09
CA LEU A 132 -7.99 16.44 6.89
C LEU A 132 -8.56 17.82 7.23
N LYS A 133 -9.60 17.88 8.07
CA LYS A 133 -10.18 19.16 8.53
C LYS A 133 -9.13 20.02 9.25
N THR A 134 -8.34 19.42 10.14
CA THR A 134 -7.30 20.11 10.91
C THR A 134 -6.16 20.62 10.03
N THR A 135 -5.71 19.81 9.06
CA THR A 135 -4.68 20.22 8.09
C THR A 135 -5.21 21.35 7.19
N ASN A 136 -6.47 21.28 6.78
CA ASN A 136 -7.05 22.30 5.91
C ASN A 136 -7.23 23.65 6.63
N THR A 137 -7.59 23.64 7.92
CA THR A 137 -7.62 24.88 8.72
C THR A 137 -6.24 25.46 8.90
N LYS A 138 -5.21 24.64 9.21
CA LYS A 138 -3.81 25.09 9.28
C LYS A 138 -3.34 25.69 7.95
N ASN A 139 -3.58 25.01 6.83
CA ASN A 139 -3.21 25.51 5.51
C ASN A 139 -3.90 26.83 5.17
N LYS A 140 -5.17 27.00 5.55
CA LYS A 140 -5.89 28.26 5.38
C LYS A 140 -5.24 29.38 6.19
N THR A 141 -4.89 29.13 7.45
CA THR A 141 -4.23 30.13 8.29
C THR A 141 -2.84 30.51 7.76
N GLU A 142 -2.05 29.56 7.27
CA GLU A 142 -0.75 29.84 6.66
C GLU A 142 -0.88 30.60 5.35
N LYS A 143 -1.86 30.27 4.52
CA LYS A 143 -2.17 31.02 3.30
C LYS A 143 -2.50 32.48 3.62
N ASP A 144 -3.33 32.72 4.64
CA ASP A 144 -3.72 34.07 5.04
C ASP A 144 -2.52 34.88 5.58
N LYS A 145 -1.62 34.24 6.34
CA LYS A 145 -0.35 34.85 6.78
C LYS A 145 0.55 35.23 5.60
N LEU A 146 0.77 34.31 4.65
CA LEU A 146 1.61 34.57 3.47
C LEU A 146 1.03 35.69 2.60
N LEU A 147 -0.29 35.78 2.48
CA LEU A 147 -0.94 36.89 1.79
C LEU A 147 -0.70 38.23 2.50
N ALA A 148 -0.77 38.26 3.83
CA ALA A 148 -0.48 39.46 4.62
C ALA A 148 1.00 39.89 4.49
N GLU A 149 1.94 38.95 4.57
CA GLU A 149 3.38 39.21 4.39
C GLU A 149 3.69 39.73 2.99
N ARG A 150 3.10 39.11 1.95
CA ARG A 150 3.21 39.58 0.56
C ARG A 150 2.76 41.03 0.44
N ASP A 151 1.65 41.39 1.07
CA ASP A 151 1.10 42.75 0.99
C ASP A 151 1.93 43.76 1.77
N GLU A 152 2.54 43.37 2.90
CA GLU A 152 3.51 44.20 3.59
C GLU A 152 4.77 44.43 2.74
N LEU A 153 5.35 43.37 2.17
CA LEU A 153 6.53 43.47 1.31
C LEU A 153 6.27 44.36 0.08
N LYS A 154 5.07 44.26 -0.52
CA LYS A 154 4.67 45.18 -1.59
C LYS A 154 4.64 46.64 -1.13
N ARG A 155 4.08 46.91 0.06
CA ARG A 155 4.06 48.27 0.63
C ARG A 155 5.46 48.79 0.92
N GLU A 156 6.35 47.97 1.48
CA GLU A 156 7.74 48.34 1.73
C GLU A 156 8.51 48.59 0.42
N ASN A 157 8.31 47.75 -0.59
CA ASN A 157 8.96 47.91 -1.89
C ASN A 157 8.56 49.25 -2.56
N ILE A 158 7.27 49.62 -2.52
CA ILE A 158 6.82 50.92 -3.01
C ILE A 158 7.50 52.07 -2.25
N LYS A 159 7.64 51.97 -0.91
CA LYS A 159 8.35 52.98 -0.10
C LYS A 159 9.83 53.07 -0.49
N LEU A 160 10.49 51.94 -0.74
CA LEU A 160 11.89 51.89 -1.17
C LEU A 160 12.08 52.52 -2.55
N LEU A 161 11.21 52.20 -3.51
CA LEU A 161 11.23 52.80 -4.85
C LEU A 161 11.06 54.33 -4.79
N HIS A 162 10.18 54.80 -3.91
CA HIS A 162 10.01 56.25 -3.69
C HIS A 162 11.28 56.90 -3.12
N LYS A 163 11.90 56.27 -2.11
CA LYS A 163 13.18 56.74 -1.54
C LYS A 163 14.31 56.73 -2.57
N GLU A 164 14.41 55.68 -3.38
CA GLU A 164 15.39 55.59 -4.46
C GLU A 164 15.21 56.76 -5.45
N THR A 165 13.98 57.01 -5.88
CA THR A 165 13.65 58.12 -6.77
C THR A 165 14.05 59.46 -6.15
N GLN A 166 13.77 59.68 -4.85
CA GLN A 166 14.16 60.89 -4.12
C GLN A 166 15.69 61.04 -4.06
N CYS A 167 16.42 60.01 -3.65
CA CYS A 167 17.88 60.04 -3.61
C CYS A 167 18.49 60.33 -4.99
N LEU A 168 17.92 59.77 -6.06
CA LEU A 168 18.38 59.97 -7.42
C LEU A 168 18.17 61.44 -7.88
N HIS A 169 17.07 62.08 -7.46
CA HIS A 169 16.87 63.51 -7.67
C HIS A 169 17.85 64.38 -6.87
N GLU A 170 18.11 64.04 -5.60
CA GLU A 170 19.10 64.75 -4.78
C GLU A 170 20.51 64.64 -5.35
N MET A 171 20.89 63.45 -5.82
CA MET A 171 22.18 63.20 -6.47
C MET A 171 22.34 64.05 -7.74
N LYS A 172 21.34 64.06 -8.63
CA LYS A 172 21.35 64.93 -9.82
C LYS A 172 21.47 66.42 -9.47
N LYS A 173 20.82 66.87 -8.39
CA LYS A 173 20.93 68.25 -7.91
C LYS A 173 22.35 68.56 -7.42
N LYS A 174 22.98 67.62 -6.71
CA LYS A 174 24.38 67.73 -6.25
C LYS A 174 25.37 67.71 -7.41
N ASP A 175 25.20 66.83 -8.39
CA ASP A 175 26.03 66.78 -9.60
C ASP A 175 25.97 68.10 -10.37
N THR A 176 24.77 68.68 -10.49
CA THR A 176 24.60 69.98 -11.15
C THR A 176 25.30 71.09 -10.38
N ALA A 177 25.25 71.08 -9.05
CA ALA A 177 25.96 72.06 -8.21
C ALA A 177 27.49 71.87 -8.28
N TYR A 178 27.95 70.62 -8.28
CA TYR A 178 29.37 70.28 -8.44
C TYR A 178 29.90 70.79 -9.79
N ASN A 179 29.18 70.53 -10.88
CA ASN A 179 29.55 71.03 -12.21
C ASN A 179 29.64 72.56 -12.26
N LYS A 180 28.74 73.28 -11.56
CA LYS A 180 28.82 74.75 -11.46
C LYS A 180 30.06 75.21 -10.70
N VAL A 181 30.42 74.56 -9.60
CA VAL A 181 31.63 74.88 -8.83
C VAL A 181 32.88 74.58 -9.64
N GLN A 182 32.91 73.43 -10.32
CA GLN A 182 34.02 73.05 -11.19
C GLN A 182 34.23 74.08 -12.32
N GLU A 183 33.13 74.55 -12.92
CA GLU A 183 33.15 75.58 -13.96
C GLU A 183 33.61 76.95 -13.41
N GLN A 184 33.14 77.35 -12.22
CA GLN A 184 33.62 78.56 -11.54
C GLN A 184 35.11 78.47 -11.22
N LEU A 185 35.59 77.32 -10.76
CA LEU A 185 36.99 77.08 -10.46
C LEU A 185 37.86 77.19 -11.73
N ARG A 186 37.41 76.59 -12.85
CA ARG A 186 38.05 76.74 -14.16
C ARG A 186 38.15 78.21 -14.58
N LYS A 187 37.07 78.98 -14.43
CA LYS A 187 37.06 80.42 -14.74
C LYS A 187 37.96 81.24 -13.81
N THR A 188 38.03 80.88 -12.52
CA THR A 188 38.79 81.62 -11.50
C THR A 188 40.29 81.34 -11.58
N LEU A 189 40.69 80.10 -11.90
CA LEU A 189 42.10 79.76 -12.13
C LEU A 189 42.64 80.37 -13.43
N GLY A 190 41.74 80.89 -14.28
CA GLY A 190 42.06 81.38 -15.62
C GLY A 190 42.52 80.24 -16.52
N GLU A 191 42.24 80.33 -17.81
CA GLU A 191 42.90 79.49 -18.82
C GLU A 191 44.38 79.88 -18.92
N LYS A 192 45.14 79.55 -17.88
CA LYS A 192 46.57 79.31 -17.99
C LYS A 192 46.72 77.82 -17.89
N ASP A 193 47.14 77.21 -18.99
CA ASP A 193 47.86 75.95 -18.99
C ASP A 193 49.08 76.11 -18.06
N LEU A 194 48.85 75.95 -16.76
CA LEU A 194 49.92 75.75 -15.80
C LEU A 194 50.34 74.30 -16.00
N PRO A 195 51.60 74.04 -16.41
CA PRO A 195 52.13 72.70 -16.32
C PRO A 195 52.08 72.35 -14.83
N PHE A 196 51.19 71.42 -14.48
CA PHE A 196 51.10 70.88 -13.14
C PHE A 196 52.36 70.07 -12.87
N ARG A 197 53.43 70.78 -12.51
CA ARG A 197 54.65 70.20 -11.97
C ARG A 197 54.36 69.94 -10.50
N ASN A 198 53.88 68.72 -10.24
CA ASN A 198 53.72 68.19 -8.89
C ASN A 198 55.12 67.97 -8.28
N ALA A 199 55.78 69.06 -7.87
CA ALA A 199 57.05 69.03 -7.15
C ALA A 199 56.76 69.00 -5.64
N ILE A 200 56.12 67.92 -5.20
CA ILE A 200 56.21 67.45 -3.83
C ILE A 200 56.64 65.99 -3.94
N GLU A 201 57.95 65.80 -4.05
CA GLU A 201 58.61 64.54 -3.71
C GLU A 201 58.50 64.36 -2.19
N ILE A 202 57.39 63.80 -1.72
CA ILE A 202 57.38 63.13 -0.42
C ILE A 202 57.91 61.72 -0.68
N ILE A 203 59.24 61.60 -0.63
CA ILE A 203 59.97 60.33 -0.55
C ILE A 203 59.95 59.87 0.91
N SER A 204 58.76 59.70 1.44
CA SER A 204 58.55 58.88 2.63
C SER A 204 57.50 57.86 2.25
N PRO A 205 57.78 56.54 2.38
CA PRO A 205 56.74 55.55 2.22
C PRO A 205 55.67 55.91 3.24
N LEU A 206 54.52 56.38 2.77
CA LEU A 206 53.34 56.48 3.61
C LEU A 206 53.13 55.07 4.16
N HIS A 207 53.40 54.89 5.44
CA HIS A 207 52.96 53.71 6.17
C HIS A 207 51.47 53.60 5.89
N THR A 208 51.08 52.55 5.16
CA THR A 208 49.69 52.18 4.95
C THR A 208 49.17 51.62 6.27
N SER A 209 49.03 52.46 7.29
CA SER A 209 48.20 52.20 8.46
C SER A 209 46.81 52.78 8.20
N GLY A 210 46.20 52.26 7.15
CA GLY A 210 44.78 52.39 6.82
C GLY A 210 44.36 51.07 6.18
N PRO A 211 43.12 50.59 6.38
CA PRO A 211 42.69 49.30 5.84
C PRO A 211 42.80 49.32 4.32
N SER A 212 43.67 48.48 3.76
CA SER A 212 43.73 48.24 2.33
C SER A 212 42.40 47.59 1.92
N LEU A 213 41.52 48.33 1.23
CA LEU A 213 40.23 47.80 0.77
C LEU A 213 40.38 46.70 -0.30
N PHE A 214 41.59 46.53 -0.83
CA PHE A 214 42.01 45.33 -1.55
C PHE A 214 43.26 44.83 -0.86
N GLY A 215 43.08 43.99 0.17
CA GLY A 215 44.19 43.27 0.78
C GLY A 215 44.87 42.39 -0.26
N LYS A 216 46.12 42.02 -0.02
CA LYS A 216 46.91 41.02 -0.80
C LYS A 216 46.26 39.62 -0.90
N ASN A 217 44.99 39.52 -0.48
CA ASN A 217 44.16 38.34 -0.41
C ASN A 217 42.98 38.42 -1.39
N GLY A 218 42.72 39.55 -2.08
CA GLY A 218 41.56 39.69 -2.96
C GLY A 218 41.58 38.74 -4.16
N ASP A 219 42.74 38.58 -4.80
CA ASP A 219 42.92 37.59 -5.88
C ASP A 219 42.82 36.15 -5.33
N THR A 220 43.32 35.93 -4.11
CA THR A 220 43.22 34.63 -3.43
C THR A 220 41.78 34.30 -3.05
N GLU A 221 41.02 35.28 -2.57
CA GLU A 221 39.59 35.18 -2.21
C GLU A 221 38.72 35.02 -3.46
N PHE A 222 39.02 35.73 -4.55
CA PHE A 222 38.35 35.54 -5.83
C PHE A 222 38.63 34.15 -6.40
N SER A 223 39.89 33.73 -6.43
CA SER A 223 40.29 32.39 -6.88
C SER A 223 39.66 31.30 -6.00
N PHE A 224 39.59 31.52 -4.68
CA PHE A 224 38.93 30.63 -3.74
C PHE A 224 37.41 30.56 -3.98
N MET A 225 36.75 31.69 -4.22
CA MET A 225 35.31 31.74 -4.50
C MET A 225 34.97 31.03 -5.82
N ILE A 226 35.78 31.23 -6.86
CA ILE A 226 35.62 30.51 -8.14
C ILE A 226 35.85 29.02 -7.93
N SER A 227 36.95 28.62 -7.28
CA SER A 227 37.26 27.21 -7.00
C SER A 227 36.16 26.54 -6.19
N ARG A 228 35.67 27.21 -5.15
CA ARG A 228 34.54 26.75 -4.33
C ARG A 228 33.26 26.63 -5.13
N GLY A 229 32.93 27.60 -5.98
CA GLY A 229 31.76 27.52 -6.86
C GLY A 229 31.86 26.37 -7.87
N PHE A 230 33.06 26.11 -8.39
CA PHE A 230 33.33 24.94 -9.23
C PHE A 230 33.19 23.63 -8.44
N GLU A 231 33.71 23.55 -7.21
CA GLU A 231 33.57 22.39 -6.34
C GLU A 231 32.11 22.12 -5.94
N GLU A 232 31.36 23.17 -5.58
CA GLU A 232 29.94 23.08 -5.25
C GLU A 232 29.14 22.58 -6.45
N ASN A 233 29.35 23.14 -7.65
CA ASN A 233 28.72 22.66 -8.88
C ASN A 233 29.12 21.22 -9.23
N GLN A 234 30.40 20.87 -9.07
CA GLN A 234 30.88 19.51 -9.31
C GLN A 234 30.26 18.52 -8.34
N ASN A 235 30.09 18.89 -7.07
CA ASN A 235 29.43 18.05 -6.06
C ASN A 235 27.95 17.84 -6.38
N VAL A 236 27.24 18.88 -6.81
CA VAL A 236 25.83 18.76 -7.25
C VAL A 236 25.73 17.81 -8.45
N LEU A 237 26.60 17.94 -9.45
CA LEU A 237 26.63 17.04 -10.61
C LEU A 237 26.97 15.59 -10.24
N LEU A 238 27.89 15.38 -9.29
CA LEU A 238 28.21 14.04 -8.80
C LEU A 238 27.04 13.40 -8.06
N LEU A 239 26.30 14.20 -7.28
CA LEU A 239 25.11 13.74 -6.58
C LEU A 239 23.99 13.38 -7.56
N GLU A 240 23.69 14.24 -8.53
CA GLU A 240 22.69 13.99 -9.58
C GLU A 240 23.05 12.73 -10.38
N ASN A 241 24.32 12.55 -10.76
CA ASN A 241 24.78 11.33 -11.44
C ASN A 241 24.57 10.08 -10.58
N LYS A 242 24.77 10.16 -9.26
CA LYS A 242 24.50 9.05 -8.35
C LYS A 242 23.00 8.73 -8.29
N GLU A 243 22.16 9.76 -8.20
CA GLU A 243 20.70 9.60 -8.21
C GLU A 243 20.21 8.96 -9.51
N LEU A 244 20.72 9.39 -10.67
CA LEU A 244 20.38 8.82 -11.97
C LEU A 244 20.77 7.32 -12.05
N ARG A 245 21.94 6.94 -11.51
CA ARG A 245 22.36 5.54 -11.44
C ARG A 245 21.42 4.72 -10.57
N ASN A 246 21.00 5.24 -9.41
CA ASN A 246 20.03 4.58 -8.54
C ASN A 246 18.66 4.39 -9.22
N VAL A 247 18.18 5.41 -9.93
CA VAL A 247 16.91 5.31 -10.69
C VAL A 247 17.02 4.23 -11.77
N PHE A 248 18.18 4.11 -12.42
CA PHE A 248 18.40 3.09 -13.43
C PHE A 248 18.43 1.67 -12.86
N GLU A 249 19.04 1.47 -11.68
CA GLU A 249 18.98 0.19 -10.95
C GLU A 249 17.54 -0.15 -10.53
N LEU A 250 16.79 0.84 -10.04
CA LEU A 250 15.39 0.67 -9.67
C LEU A 250 14.54 0.23 -10.87
N LEU A 251 14.65 0.92 -12.00
CA LEU A 251 13.90 0.59 -13.23
C LEU A 251 14.19 -0.84 -13.72
N GLN A 252 15.42 -1.33 -13.57
CA GLN A 252 15.75 -2.71 -13.91
C GLN A 252 15.10 -3.70 -12.96
N GLY A 253 15.12 -3.40 -11.65
CA GLY A 253 14.44 -4.20 -10.64
C GLY A 253 12.94 -4.29 -10.91
N GLU A 254 12.30 -3.15 -11.18
CA GLU A 254 10.87 -3.09 -11.49
C GLU A 254 10.53 -3.87 -12.77
N LEU A 255 11.34 -3.76 -13.84
CA LEU A 255 11.10 -4.51 -15.07
C LEU A 255 11.20 -6.03 -14.85
N HIS A 256 12.17 -6.47 -14.07
CA HIS A 256 12.32 -7.88 -13.70
C HIS A 256 11.14 -8.36 -12.85
N GLU A 257 10.73 -7.58 -11.86
CA GLU A 257 9.60 -7.90 -10.99
C GLU A 257 8.29 -7.95 -11.77
N MET A 258 8.02 -7.00 -12.66
CA MET A 258 6.84 -7.02 -13.53
C MET A 258 6.79 -8.27 -14.40
N MET A 259 7.93 -8.68 -14.98
CA MET A 259 8.00 -9.93 -15.75
C MET A 259 7.67 -11.15 -14.89
N GLN A 260 8.24 -11.23 -13.69
CA GLN A 260 8.00 -12.35 -12.77
C GLN A 260 6.54 -12.41 -12.30
N GLN A 261 5.97 -11.28 -11.88
CA GLN A 261 4.57 -11.19 -11.48
C GLN A 261 3.63 -11.60 -12.60
N ARG A 262 3.92 -11.21 -13.84
CA ARG A 262 3.11 -11.58 -15.01
C ARG A 262 3.23 -13.07 -15.34
N LYS A 263 4.43 -13.66 -15.27
CA LYS A 263 4.64 -15.10 -15.41
C LYS A 263 3.81 -15.88 -14.37
N GLU A 264 3.87 -15.48 -13.11
CA GLU A 264 3.10 -16.10 -12.03
C GLU A 264 1.59 -15.92 -12.19
N ALA A 265 1.14 -14.74 -12.61
CA ALA A 265 -0.27 -14.46 -12.84
C ALA A 265 -0.83 -15.31 -14.00
N PHE A 266 -0.06 -15.46 -15.08
CA PHE A 266 -0.44 -16.33 -16.20
C PHE A 266 -0.49 -17.78 -15.75
N GLN A 267 0.56 -18.25 -15.06
CA GLN A 267 0.62 -19.61 -14.54
C GLN A 267 -0.56 -19.92 -13.60
N LYS A 268 -0.89 -19.03 -12.65
CA LYS A 268 -2.05 -19.23 -11.76
C LYS A 268 -3.40 -19.26 -12.48
N ARG A 269 -3.54 -18.53 -13.58
CA ARG A 269 -4.81 -18.45 -14.32
C ARG A 269 -5.05 -19.67 -15.21
N TYR A 270 -4.00 -20.14 -15.87
CA TYR A 270 -4.15 -21.04 -17.01
C TYR A 270 -3.48 -22.42 -16.81
N VAL A 271 -2.84 -22.69 -15.66
CA VAL A 271 -2.21 -24.01 -15.39
C VAL A 271 -3.21 -25.17 -15.36
N GLU A 272 -4.43 -24.95 -14.86
CA GLU A 272 -5.46 -26.00 -14.85
C GLU A 272 -6.01 -26.30 -16.26
N GLU A 273 -5.98 -25.31 -17.16
CA GLU A 273 -6.57 -25.39 -18.50
C GLU A 273 -5.60 -25.89 -19.58
N LEU A 274 -4.32 -25.49 -19.55
CA LEU A 274 -3.34 -25.94 -20.56
C LEU A 274 -2.60 -27.23 -20.21
N GLY A 275 -2.46 -27.60 -18.93
CA GLY A 275 -1.69 -28.78 -18.51
C GLY A 275 -0.28 -28.83 -19.15
N GLU A 276 0.01 -29.90 -19.91
CA GLU A 276 1.30 -30.11 -20.61
C GLU A 276 1.51 -29.19 -21.84
N ASN A 277 0.45 -28.53 -22.34
CA ASN A 277 0.53 -27.61 -23.49
C ASN A 277 0.88 -26.18 -23.08
N ALA A 278 1.20 -25.93 -21.80
CA ALA A 278 1.54 -24.61 -21.31
C ALA A 278 2.80 -24.05 -22.01
N PRO A 279 2.77 -22.81 -22.52
CA PRO A 279 3.95 -22.19 -23.13
C PRO A 279 5.07 -22.04 -22.10
N ASN A 280 6.28 -22.45 -22.48
CA ASN A 280 7.46 -22.36 -21.64
C ASN A 280 8.06 -20.95 -21.70
N PHE A 281 7.68 -20.09 -20.75
CA PHE A 281 8.20 -18.71 -20.68
C PHE A 281 9.63 -18.58 -20.13
N ASN A 282 10.35 -19.69 -19.91
CA ASN A 282 11.76 -19.66 -19.52
C ASN A 282 12.67 -19.19 -20.66
N GLU A 283 12.18 -19.13 -21.91
CA GLU A 283 12.93 -18.55 -23.02
C GLU A 283 13.02 -17.01 -22.96
N PHE A 284 12.14 -16.36 -22.17
CA PHE A 284 12.11 -14.92 -21.99
C PHE A 284 12.81 -14.54 -20.68
N GLU A 285 14.14 -14.42 -20.73
CA GLU A 285 14.95 -13.98 -19.60
C GLU A 285 15.48 -12.55 -19.80
N ILE A 286 15.30 -11.73 -18.77
CA ILE A 286 15.87 -10.38 -18.68
C ILE A 286 17.25 -10.48 -18.04
N ASN A 287 18.27 -9.94 -18.71
CA ASN A 287 19.62 -9.90 -18.18
C ASN A 287 19.85 -8.59 -17.41
N PRO A 288 20.16 -8.62 -16.11
CA PRO A 288 20.42 -7.38 -15.37
C PRO A 288 21.70 -6.72 -15.87
N VAL A 289 21.70 -5.38 -15.92
CA VAL A 289 22.96 -4.65 -16.13
C VAL A 289 23.77 -4.77 -14.86
N LYS A 290 25.04 -5.18 -14.98
CA LYS A 290 25.91 -5.34 -13.83
C LYS A 290 26.11 -3.98 -13.13
N SER A 291 25.87 -3.92 -11.82
CA SER A 291 26.06 -2.70 -11.02
C SER A 291 27.50 -2.16 -11.13
N ASP A 292 28.50 -3.03 -11.30
CA ASP A 292 29.89 -2.62 -11.55
C ASP A 292 30.06 -1.80 -12.84
N MET A 293 29.26 -2.07 -13.87
CA MET A 293 29.25 -1.29 -15.11
C MET A 293 28.56 0.05 -14.90
N LEU A 294 27.52 0.08 -14.05
CA LEU A 294 26.85 1.30 -13.62
C LEU A 294 27.68 2.13 -12.64
N ASN A 295 28.87 1.70 -12.23
CA ASN A 295 29.80 2.53 -11.44
C ASN A 295 30.98 3.07 -12.27
N MET A 296 31.09 2.67 -13.54
CA MET A 296 32.13 3.14 -14.44
C MET A 296 31.78 4.49 -15.09
N PRO A 297 32.79 5.23 -15.62
CA PRO A 297 32.56 6.46 -16.37
C PRO A 297 31.63 6.21 -17.56
N PHE A 298 30.54 6.97 -17.63
CA PHE A 298 29.43 6.73 -18.56
C PHE A 298 29.89 6.60 -20.02
N GLN A 299 30.82 7.44 -20.47
CA GLN A 299 31.34 7.42 -21.85
C GLN A 299 31.98 6.08 -22.28
N LYS A 300 32.39 5.23 -21.33
CA LYS A 300 33.01 3.93 -21.65
C LYS A 300 32.01 2.77 -21.67
N VAL A 301 30.84 2.94 -21.06
CA VAL A 301 29.86 1.87 -20.80
C VAL A 301 28.46 2.18 -21.32
N SER A 302 28.18 3.42 -21.72
CA SER A 302 26.86 3.90 -22.12
C SER A 302 26.23 3.03 -23.20
N ASP A 303 26.99 2.69 -24.24
CA ASP A 303 26.47 1.98 -25.40
C ASP A 303 26.08 0.55 -25.04
N GLU A 304 26.84 -0.10 -24.15
CA GLU A 304 26.56 -1.46 -23.70
C GLU A 304 25.37 -1.48 -22.74
N VAL A 305 25.32 -0.53 -21.80
CA VAL A 305 24.20 -0.37 -20.86
C VAL A 305 22.88 -0.11 -21.58
N VAL A 306 22.89 0.81 -22.56
CA VAL A 306 21.71 1.14 -23.36
C VAL A 306 21.28 -0.05 -24.21
N LYS A 307 22.22 -0.77 -24.84
CA LYS A 307 21.91 -1.98 -25.63
C LYS A 307 21.26 -3.06 -24.79
N VAL A 308 21.80 -3.34 -23.59
CA VAL A 308 21.23 -4.36 -22.69
C VAL A 308 19.82 -3.96 -22.27
N PHE A 309 19.59 -2.69 -21.92
CA PHE A 309 18.26 -2.23 -21.51
C PHE A 309 17.23 -2.28 -22.65
N GLN A 310 17.63 -1.88 -23.86
CA GLN A 310 16.79 -1.97 -25.05
C GLN A 310 16.43 -3.43 -25.38
N GLU A 311 17.39 -4.35 -25.27
CA GLU A 311 17.15 -5.77 -25.50
C GLU A 311 16.21 -6.35 -24.44
N ASN A 312 16.39 -5.99 -23.17
CA ASN A 312 15.49 -6.42 -22.09
C ASN A 312 14.05 -5.96 -22.30
N MET A 313 13.85 -4.70 -22.73
CA MET A 313 12.53 -4.18 -23.09
C MET A 313 11.92 -4.94 -24.26
N ARG A 314 12.73 -5.27 -25.28
CA ARG A 314 12.28 -6.06 -26.42
C ARG A 314 11.88 -7.48 -26.03
N VAL A 315 12.63 -8.13 -25.14
CA VAL A 315 12.30 -9.47 -24.60
C VAL A 315 11.01 -9.41 -23.79
N TYR A 316 10.84 -8.40 -22.93
CA TYR A 316 9.60 -8.19 -22.18
C TYR A 316 8.39 -7.99 -23.10
N GLN A 317 8.54 -7.19 -24.16
CA GLN A 317 7.46 -6.97 -25.12
C GLN A 317 7.05 -8.25 -25.83
N LYS A 318 8.02 -9.05 -26.31
CA LYS A 318 7.73 -10.35 -26.93
C LYS A 318 7.04 -11.32 -25.98
N PHE A 319 7.46 -11.33 -24.72
CA PHE A 319 6.81 -12.12 -23.68
C PHE A 319 5.34 -11.71 -23.49
N MET A 320 5.06 -10.40 -23.42
CA MET A 320 3.69 -9.88 -23.30
C MET A 320 2.84 -10.26 -24.50
N ASP A 321 3.37 -10.08 -25.72
CA ASP A 321 2.66 -10.46 -26.95
C ASP A 321 2.31 -11.96 -26.96
N LYS A 322 3.25 -12.82 -26.54
CA LYS A 322 3.01 -14.27 -26.48
C LYS A 322 2.03 -14.67 -25.37
N ALA A 323 2.12 -14.04 -24.20
CA ALA A 323 1.20 -14.30 -23.09
C ALA A 323 -0.24 -13.85 -23.43
N ASP A 324 -0.38 -12.72 -24.14
CA ASP A 324 -1.69 -12.21 -24.55
C ASP A 324 -2.27 -13.03 -25.73
N GLU A 325 -1.44 -13.48 -26.69
CA GLU A 325 -1.86 -14.39 -27.76
C GLU A 325 -2.46 -15.69 -27.20
N VAL A 326 -1.78 -16.33 -26.24
CA VAL A 326 -2.27 -17.58 -25.63
C VAL A 326 -3.50 -17.34 -24.75
N GLY A 327 -3.56 -16.21 -24.03
CA GLY A 327 -4.77 -15.84 -23.29
C GLY A 327 -5.98 -15.66 -24.20
N LEU A 328 -5.82 -15.02 -25.36
CA LEU A 328 -6.87 -14.82 -26.34
C LEU A 328 -7.36 -16.13 -26.99
N GLU A 329 -6.48 -17.12 -27.20
CA GLU A 329 -6.86 -18.43 -27.73
C GLU A 329 -7.75 -19.23 -26.76
N ILE A 330 -7.59 -19.03 -25.45
CA ILE A 330 -8.32 -19.75 -24.40
C ILE A 330 -9.62 -19.04 -24.03
N ASP A 331 -9.57 -17.71 -23.91
CA ASP A 331 -10.71 -16.87 -23.56
C ASP A 331 -11.67 -16.66 -24.78
N GLY A 332 -11.27 -17.10 -25.98
CA GLY A 332 -11.95 -16.84 -27.25
C GLY A 332 -13.26 -17.57 -27.57
N GLU A 333 -13.77 -18.48 -26.72
CA GLU A 333 -15.00 -19.25 -27.02
C GLU A 333 -16.30 -18.66 -26.42
N GLY A 334 -16.26 -17.54 -25.68
CA GLY A 334 -17.45 -16.97 -25.03
C GLY A 334 -17.90 -15.61 -25.58
N GLU A 335 -18.99 -15.57 -26.37
CA GLU A 335 -19.66 -14.33 -26.84
C GLU A 335 -20.02 -13.30 -25.73
N GLY A 336 -19.92 -13.66 -24.44
CA GLY A 336 -20.11 -12.76 -23.31
C GLY A 336 -18.93 -11.82 -23.00
N GLU A 337 -17.75 -12.06 -23.58
CA GLU A 337 -16.52 -11.35 -23.21
C GLU A 337 -16.23 -10.10 -24.04
N LEU A 338 -16.80 -9.99 -25.24
CA LEU A 338 -16.69 -8.80 -26.08
C LEU A 338 -17.19 -7.53 -25.36
N ASN A 339 -18.22 -7.67 -24.52
CA ASN A 339 -18.76 -6.57 -23.71
C ASN A 339 -17.89 -6.24 -22.48
N LYS A 340 -17.21 -7.23 -21.89
CA LYS A 340 -16.28 -7.00 -20.76
C LYS A 340 -14.95 -6.42 -21.25
N ILE A 341 -14.41 -6.92 -22.37
CA ILE A 341 -13.20 -6.41 -23.01
C ILE A 341 -13.44 -4.98 -23.48
N LYS A 342 -14.60 -4.66 -24.07
CA LYS A 342 -14.95 -3.28 -24.44
C LYS A 342 -15.00 -2.37 -23.21
N CYS A 343 -15.62 -2.81 -22.12
CA CYS A 343 -15.67 -2.04 -20.87
C CYS A 343 -14.28 -1.83 -20.23
N ILE A 344 -13.40 -2.83 -20.28
CA ILE A 344 -12.02 -2.74 -19.76
C ILE A 344 -11.13 -1.90 -20.69
N ALA A 345 -11.28 -2.01 -22.00
CA ALA A 345 -10.58 -1.19 -22.99
C ALA A 345 -11.00 0.28 -22.86
N ASP A 346 -12.31 0.55 -22.76
CA ASP A 346 -12.85 1.88 -22.52
C ASP A 346 -12.36 2.47 -21.19
N LEU A 347 -12.26 1.65 -20.12
CA LEU A 347 -11.71 2.08 -18.83
C LEU A 347 -10.19 2.34 -18.89
N LYS A 348 -9.42 1.51 -19.60
CA LYS A 348 -7.98 1.73 -19.81
C LYS A 348 -7.71 2.96 -20.66
N GLU A 349 -8.52 3.19 -21.69
CA GLU A 349 -8.44 4.38 -22.54
C GLU A 349 -8.82 5.64 -21.75
N LEU A 350 -9.87 5.61 -20.94
CA LEU A 350 -10.23 6.70 -20.02
C LEU A 350 -9.13 6.98 -18.99
N LEU A 351 -8.53 5.94 -18.40
CA LEU A 351 -7.41 6.09 -17.48
C LEU A 351 -6.20 6.71 -18.19
N SER A 352 -5.85 6.20 -19.38
CA SER A 352 -4.74 6.69 -20.20
C SER A 352 -4.94 8.16 -20.58
N ILE A 353 -6.14 8.52 -21.05
CA ILE A 353 -6.51 9.91 -21.37
C ILE A 353 -6.40 10.78 -20.12
N PHE A 354 -6.90 10.33 -18.96
CA PHE A 354 -6.81 11.08 -17.70
C PHE A 354 -5.37 11.26 -17.21
N TYR A 355 -4.53 10.23 -17.30
CA TYR A 355 -3.10 10.32 -16.97
C TYR A 355 -2.37 11.26 -17.94
N ILE A 356 -2.58 11.12 -19.25
CA ILE A 356 -2.01 11.99 -20.27
C ILE A 356 -2.44 13.44 -20.05
N GLU A 357 -3.70 13.69 -19.70
CA GLU A 357 -4.20 15.04 -19.43
C GLU A 357 -3.60 15.62 -18.14
N ASN A 358 -3.42 14.83 -17.09
CA ASN A 358 -2.69 15.25 -15.89
C ASN A 358 -1.23 15.59 -16.19
N TYR A 359 -0.54 14.77 -17.00
CA TYR A 359 0.83 15.06 -17.43
C TYR A 359 0.89 16.30 -18.33
N ARG A 360 -0.11 16.53 -19.19
CA ARG A 360 -0.22 17.77 -19.98
C ARG A 360 -0.42 19.00 -19.09
N VAL A 361 -1.28 18.92 -18.07
CA VAL A 361 -1.48 20.02 -17.11
C VAL A 361 -0.19 20.28 -16.32
N MET A 362 0.53 19.24 -15.91
CA MET A 362 1.81 19.36 -15.23
C MET A 362 2.87 19.99 -16.14
N LEU A 363 3.00 19.54 -17.39
CA LEU A 363 3.89 20.10 -18.40
C LEU A 363 3.54 21.57 -18.68
N LYS A 364 2.26 21.92 -18.79
CA LYS A 364 1.80 23.31 -18.97
C LYS A 364 2.10 24.19 -17.76
N ASN A 365 2.01 23.65 -16.54
CA ASN A 365 2.42 24.34 -15.33
C ASN A 365 3.94 24.55 -15.26
N GLN A 366 4.72 23.54 -15.65
CA GLN A 366 6.17 23.65 -15.77
C GLN A 366 6.57 24.63 -16.88
N GLU A 367 5.89 24.62 -18.02
CA GLU A 367 6.07 25.56 -19.13
C GLU A 367 5.72 26.99 -18.71
N ASN A 368 4.66 27.20 -17.92
CA ASN A 368 4.34 28.50 -17.33
C ASN A 368 5.42 28.95 -16.31
N LEU A 369 5.97 28.05 -15.51
CA LEU A 369 7.09 28.35 -14.61
C LEU A 369 8.36 28.71 -15.38
N MET A 370 8.64 27.99 -16.47
CA MET A 370 9.75 28.30 -17.38
C MET A 370 9.53 29.59 -18.15
N GLN A 371 8.33 29.86 -18.65
CA GLN A 371 8.00 31.13 -19.31
C GLN A 371 8.08 32.30 -18.33
N ASN A 372 7.66 32.13 -17.07
CA ASN A 372 7.79 33.17 -16.06
C ASN A 372 9.26 33.45 -15.69
N SER A 373 10.13 32.42 -15.73
CA SER A 373 11.57 32.59 -15.51
C SER A 373 12.32 33.12 -16.75
N VAL A 374 11.88 32.77 -17.97
CA VAL A 374 12.45 33.28 -19.23
C VAL A 374 11.96 34.70 -19.58
N LEU A 375 10.69 35.01 -19.33
CA LEU A 375 10.12 36.36 -19.53
C LEU A 375 10.50 37.32 -18.40
N GLY A 376 10.75 36.81 -17.18
CA GLY A 376 11.37 37.56 -16.08
C GLY A 376 12.83 37.94 -16.33
N SER A 377 13.49 37.31 -17.32
CA SER A 377 14.91 37.49 -17.65
C SER A 377 15.14 38.38 -18.90
N ARG A 378 14.15 39.16 -19.34
CA ARG A 378 14.37 40.24 -20.31
C ARG A 378 14.88 41.52 -19.63
N VAL A 379 15.94 41.40 -18.84
CA VAL A 379 16.83 42.53 -18.57
C VAL A 379 18.11 42.21 -19.31
N LYS A 380 18.38 42.95 -20.39
CA LYS A 380 19.67 42.91 -21.09
C LYS A 380 20.76 43.05 -20.04
N ALA A 381 21.64 42.05 -19.94
CA ALA A 381 22.87 42.18 -19.18
C ALA A 381 23.62 43.42 -19.74
N PRO A 382 23.95 44.42 -18.92
CA PRO A 382 24.77 45.52 -19.38
C PRO A 382 26.20 45.00 -19.55
N ASP A 383 26.70 45.05 -20.78
CA ASP A 383 28.07 44.72 -21.22
C ASP A 383 29.14 45.66 -20.63
N ASN A 384 29.14 45.89 -19.32
CA ASN A 384 30.18 46.67 -18.65
C ASN A 384 30.58 45.99 -17.34
N VAL A 385 31.38 44.92 -17.47
CA VAL A 385 32.04 44.22 -16.36
C VAL A 385 33.23 45.03 -15.78
N GLY A 386 33.43 46.28 -16.19
CA GLY A 386 34.64 47.05 -15.85
C GLY A 386 34.61 48.00 -14.65
N VAL A 387 33.46 48.33 -14.04
CA VAL A 387 33.40 49.52 -13.13
C VAL A 387 32.71 49.28 -11.78
N ASN A 388 32.17 48.08 -11.51
CA ASN A 388 31.40 47.84 -10.28
C ASN A 388 32.17 47.19 -9.11
N ALA A 389 33.50 47.11 -9.18
CA ALA A 389 34.31 46.66 -8.04
C ALA A 389 34.30 47.63 -6.83
N SER A 390 33.74 48.84 -6.98
CA SER A 390 33.68 49.85 -5.90
C SER A 390 32.40 49.81 -5.04
N ARG A 391 31.53 48.81 -5.18
CA ARG A 391 30.34 48.65 -4.31
C ARG A 391 30.54 47.59 -3.21
N LEU A 392 31.68 47.63 -2.51
CA LEU A 392 31.69 47.19 -1.12
C LEU A 392 31.03 48.29 -0.28
N LYS A 393 29.70 48.33 -0.32
CA LYS A 393 28.91 49.09 0.63
C LYS A 393 29.03 48.35 1.95
N VAL A 394 29.74 48.95 2.91
CA VAL A 394 29.74 48.46 4.30
C VAL A 394 28.28 48.28 4.70
N ILE A 395 27.88 47.03 4.91
CA ILE A 395 26.52 46.69 5.34
C ILE A 395 26.29 47.47 6.62
N SER A 396 25.19 48.23 6.68
CA SER A 396 24.92 49.03 7.88
C SER A 396 24.77 48.08 9.07
N GLU A 397 25.24 48.47 10.26
CA GLU A 397 25.13 47.65 11.49
C GLU A 397 23.72 47.08 11.68
N ASN A 398 22.70 47.86 11.30
CA ASN A 398 21.30 47.49 11.38
C ASN A 398 20.88 46.37 10.40
N GLU A 399 21.48 46.31 9.20
CA GLU A 399 21.25 45.23 8.22
C GLU A 399 21.97 43.94 8.65
N VAL A 400 23.16 44.04 9.23
CA VAL A 400 23.87 42.90 9.85
C VAL A 400 23.05 42.35 11.03
N GLU A 401 22.48 43.23 11.84
CA GLU A 401 21.67 42.86 13.01
C GLU A 401 20.31 42.25 12.61
N LYS A 402 19.77 42.64 11.45
CA LYS A 402 18.57 42.02 10.87
C LYS A 402 18.87 40.63 10.31
N ALA A 403 20.01 40.46 9.63
CA ALA A 403 20.47 39.16 9.15
C ALA A 403 20.81 38.19 10.30
N ASN A 404 21.44 38.68 11.36
CA ASN A 404 21.72 37.90 12.57
C ASN A 404 20.43 37.46 13.29
N ARG A 405 19.41 38.33 13.39
CA ARG A 405 18.10 37.94 13.94
C ARG A 405 17.41 36.87 13.10
N TYR A 406 17.43 37.01 11.78
CA TYR A 406 16.87 36.01 10.87
C TYR A 406 17.58 34.65 11.03
N LEU A 407 18.91 34.67 11.07
CA LEU A 407 19.70 33.46 11.31
C LEU A 407 19.41 32.85 12.68
N GLN A 408 19.28 33.64 13.74
CA GLN A 408 18.88 33.14 15.06
C GLN A 408 17.50 32.51 15.07
N GLU A 409 16.53 33.07 14.35
CA GLU A 409 15.20 32.46 14.20
C GLU A 409 15.25 31.15 13.41
N GLU A 410 16.03 31.09 12.33
CA GLU A 410 16.21 29.85 11.55
C GLU A 410 16.95 28.78 12.36
N PHE A 411 17.98 29.15 13.13
CA PHE A 411 18.65 28.24 14.08
C PHE A 411 17.66 27.69 15.10
N LYS A 412 16.79 28.53 15.66
CA LYS A 412 15.78 28.11 16.63
C LYS A 412 14.74 27.17 16.03
N LYS A 413 14.33 27.39 14.78
CA LYS A 413 13.44 26.48 14.05
C LYS A 413 14.13 25.14 13.75
N LEU A 414 15.41 25.16 13.39
CA LEU A 414 16.19 23.94 13.17
C LEU A 414 16.37 23.16 14.47
N GLU A 415 16.60 23.84 15.60
CA GLU A 415 16.70 23.23 16.92
C GLU A 415 15.38 22.57 17.34
N CYS A 416 14.23 23.24 17.13
CA CYS A 416 12.91 22.62 17.34
C CYS A 416 12.68 21.40 16.45
N LYS A 417 13.03 21.47 15.15
CA LYS A 417 12.92 20.31 14.25
C LYS A 417 13.84 19.16 14.65
N GLN A 418 15.04 19.47 15.13
CA GLN A 418 15.97 18.48 15.64
C GLN A 418 15.42 17.78 16.89
N GLN A 419 14.76 18.52 17.78
CA GLN A 419 14.09 17.96 18.95
C GLN A 419 12.90 17.06 18.57
N GLU A 420 12.08 17.46 17.60
CA GLU A 420 10.99 16.61 17.05
C GLU A 420 11.54 15.30 16.46
N ILE A 421 12.64 15.36 15.71
CA ILE A 421 13.29 14.16 15.16
C ILE A 421 13.77 13.24 16.29
N GLU A 422 14.33 13.79 17.36
CA GLU A 422 14.80 12.99 18.50
C GLU A 422 13.64 12.34 19.26
N GLU A 423 12.50 13.03 19.43
CA GLU A 423 11.28 12.45 19.98
C GLU A 423 10.75 11.31 19.10
N HIS A 424 10.72 11.50 17.78
CA HIS A 424 10.35 10.44 16.83
C HIS A 424 11.30 9.24 16.91
N ARG A 425 12.62 9.47 17.02
CA ARG A 425 13.60 8.38 17.23
C ARG A 425 13.33 7.61 18.52
N HIS A 426 12.98 8.31 19.61
CA HIS A 426 12.64 7.67 20.87
C HIS A 426 11.41 6.77 20.73
N VAL A 427 10.33 7.26 20.11
CA VAL A 427 9.10 6.48 19.87
C VAL A 427 9.38 5.26 18.99
N VAL A 428 10.18 5.41 17.94
CA VAL A 428 10.57 4.28 17.07
C VAL A 428 11.41 3.25 17.83
N SER A 429 12.34 3.69 18.68
CA SER A 429 13.14 2.79 19.52
C SER A 429 12.27 2.00 20.51
N GLU A 430 11.30 2.67 21.15
CA GLU A 430 10.39 2.05 22.10
C GLU A 430 9.45 1.04 21.42
N THR A 431 8.88 1.40 20.27
CA THR A 431 8.03 0.49 19.48
C THR A 431 8.81 -0.71 18.96
N SER A 432 10.06 -0.50 18.51
CA SER A 432 10.95 -1.61 18.12
C SER A 432 11.23 -2.55 19.29
N SER A 433 11.42 -2.01 20.50
CA SER A 433 11.69 -2.81 21.71
C SER A 433 10.47 -3.63 22.09
N ARG A 434 9.26 -3.05 22.04
CA ARG A 434 8.00 -3.78 22.25
C ARG A 434 7.79 -4.90 21.22
N LEU A 435 8.08 -4.64 19.94
CA LEU A 435 7.99 -5.67 18.89
C LEU A 435 8.96 -6.84 19.13
N VAL A 436 10.15 -6.57 19.68
CA VAL A 436 11.11 -7.62 20.04
C VAL A 436 10.59 -8.46 21.20
N GLU A 437 10.01 -7.84 22.23
CA GLU A 437 9.38 -8.55 23.35
C GLU A 437 8.20 -9.40 22.89
N GLU A 438 7.34 -8.87 22.02
CA GLU A 438 6.18 -9.57 21.49
C GLU A 438 6.60 -10.77 20.62
N LYS A 439 7.62 -10.61 19.77
CA LYS A 439 8.23 -11.72 19.02
C LYS A 439 8.79 -12.82 19.93
N SER A 440 9.44 -12.43 21.04
CA SER A 440 9.94 -13.39 22.04
C SER A 440 8.79 -14.16 22.70
N LEU A 441 7.68 -13.50 23.01
CA LEU A 441 6.49 -14.13 23.57
C LEU A 441 5.86 -15.14 22.60
N ILE A 442 5.73 -14.75 21.32
CA ILE A 442 5.21 -15.62 20.26
C ILE A 442 6.12 -16.83 20.05
N ALA A 443 7.45 -16.65 20.12
CA ALA A 443 8.39 -17.76 20.02
C ALA A 443 8.20 -18.78 21.15
N LYS A 444 8.05 -18.33 22.40
CA LYS A 444 7.76 -19.20 23.55
C LYS A 444 6.42 -19.93 23.42
N GLN A 445 5.39 -19.26 22.91
CA GLN A 445 4.09 -19.89 22.65
C GLN A 445 4.18 -20.97 21.57
N ARG A 446 4.96 -20.72 20.50
CA ARG A 446 5.21 -21.73 19.45
C ARG A 446 5.95 -22.96 19.99
N GLU A 447 6.94 -22.75 20.84
CA GLU A 447 7.67 -23.83 21.51
C GLU A 447 6.74 -24.67 22.37
N HIS A 448 5.90 -24.04 23.20
CA HIS A 448 4.90 -24.75 24.00
C HIS A 448 3.92 -25.59 23.15
N LEU A 449 3.43 -25.03 22.04
CA LEU A 449 2.53 -25.74 21.13
C LEU A 449 3.22 -26.91 20.41
N GLN A 450 4.52 -26.78 20.09
CA GLN A 450 5.31 -27.89 19.55
C GLN A 450 5.49 -29.02 20.58
N ASP A 451 5.76 -28.68 21.84
CA ASP A 451 5.87 -29.65 22.93
C ASP A 451 4.54 -30.38 23.17
N GLU A 452 3.41 -29.67 23.18
CA GLU A 452 2.10 -30.30 23.28
C GLU A 452 1.82 -31.21 22.09
N ARG A 453 2.13 -30.76 20.88
CA ARG A 453 1.97 -31.58 19.67
C ARG A 453 2.81 -32.87 19.75
N ALA A 454 4.05 -32.79 20.21
CA ALA A 454 4.92 -33.95 20.40
C ALA A 454 4.34 -34.93 21.42
N LYS A 455 3.78 -34.44 22.53
CA LYS A 455 3.08 -35.27 23.53
C LYS A 455 1.87 -35.99 22.92
N TRP A 456 1.06 -35.28 22.13
CA TRP A 456 -0.08 -35.88 21.43
C TRP A 456 0.33 -36.94 20.41
N GLU A 457 1.42 -36.72 19.65
CA GLU A 457 1.95 -37.72 18.72
C GLU A 457 2.42 -38.99 19.45
N ILE A 458 3.10 -38.87 20.59
CA ILE A 458 3.51 -40.02 21.42
C ILE A 458 2.27 -40.75 21.97
N ALA A 459 1.28 -40.02 22.47
CA ALA A 459 0.04 -40.60 22.98
C ALA A 459 -0.72 -41.36 21.87
N LEU A 460 -0.78 -40.79 20.66
CA LEU A 460 -1.40 -41.42 19.50
C LEU A 460 -0.66 -42.70 19.09
N GLN A 461 0.67 -42.66 19.02
CA GLN A 461 1.49 -43.85 18.72
C GLN A 461 1.29 -44.96 19.74
N THR A 462 1.22 -44.60 21.03
CA THR A 462 0.99 -45.56 22.12
C THR A 462 -0.40 -46.19 22.02
N ALA A 463 -1.44 -45.38 21.76
CA ALA A 463 -2.80 -45.86 21.56
C ALA A 463 -2.92 -46.78 20.33
N CYS A 464 -2.26 -46.44 19.21
CA CYS A 464 -2.20 -47.29 18.03
C CYS A 464 -1.50 -48.63 18.31
N LYS A 465 -0.45 -48.63 19.14
CA LYS A 465 0.29 -49.83 19.52
C LYS A 465 -0.56 -50.76 20.41
N LEU A 466 -1.21 -50.21 21.44
CA LEU A 466 -2.16 -50.93 22.29
C LEU A 466 -3.32 -51.53 21.49
N ASN A 467 -3.86 -50.79 20.53
CA ASN A 467 -4.95 -51.28 19.69
C ASN A 467 -4.51 -52.41 18.75
N LYS A 468 -3.24 -52.42 18.30
CA LYS A 468 -2.69 -53.56 17.55
C LYS A 468 -2.54 -54.80 18.43
N GLU A 469 -2.01 -54.63 19.63
CA GLU A 469 -1.85 -55.74 20.59
C GLU A 469 -3.20 -56.36 20.96
N LEU A 470 -4.27 -55.55 21.09
CA LEU A 470 -5.65 -56.00 21.32
C LEU A 470 -6.32 -56.72 20.14
N ILE A 471 -5.80 -56.57 18.92
CA ILE A 471 -6.30 -57.26 17.72
C ILE A 471 -5.55 -58.59 17.49
N GLU A 472 -4.36 -58.73 18.06
CA GLU A 472 -3.52 -59.93 17.96
C GLU A 472 -3.78 -60.97 19.08
N GLU A 473 -4.43 -60.57 20.18
CA GLU A 473 -5.05 -61.47 21.18
C GLU A 473 -6.48 -61.89 20.79
#